data_AF-A0A1F7WFP9-F1
#
_entry.id   AF-A0A1F7WFP9-F1
#
_cell.length_a   1.000
_cell.length_b   1.000
_cell.length_c   1.000
_cell.angle_alpha   90.00
_cell.angle_beta   90.00
_cell.angle_gamma   90.00
#
_symmetry.space_group_name_H-M   'P 1'
#
loop_
_entity.id
_entity.type
_entity.pdbx_description
1 polymer ?
#
loop_
_entity_poly.entity_id
_entity_poly.type
_entity_poly.pdbx_seq_one_letter_code
_entity_poly.pdbx_strand_id
1 'polypeptide(L)'
;MFFYLVLLAIIIVCAGIMALIFVRKFPQLTLIETESMPQVQNSARKKQIMDERVSRAAKKFVVGTLKFLSPLVTRLRDSFRRLVHHLTTLDRQFKNEQPLKPEQRQNRIDRLRKSAAKLVEQEKFGEAEKKLIEILTFDEMNEDVYRDLGELYLFTKKWDRARETYAFLIRVLVRRLCGQSVTESHGVPVPKRESFAETCVAGAPEHAEIAREFANFSHVCSASNDWGAAKVGLKTSLSFEPSNPRYLDLLVEACIMDGDKDRAIAALERLRVVNPENQKLRVLQERILALEPKRE
;
A
#
# COMPACT_ATOMS: atom_id res chain seq x y z
N MET A 1 12.81 -17.16 -22.23
CA MET A 1 11.90 -18.26 -21.83
C MET A 1 10.61 -17.78 -21.17
N PHE A 2 10.64 -16.88 -20.18
CA PHE A 2 9.43 -16.34 -19.52
C PHE A 2 8.39 -15.76 -20.49
N PHE A 3 8.85 -15.00 -21.50
CA PHE A 3 7.99 -14.42 -22.54
C PHE A 3 7.16 -15.46 -23.32
N TYR A 4 7.74 -16.62 -23.63
CA TYR A 4 7.03 -17.69 -24.35
C TYR A 4 5.95 -18.38 -23.49
N LEU A 5 6.16 -18.47 -22.17
CA LEU A 5 5.17 -19.02 -21.24
C LEU A 5 3.95 -18.10 -21.10
N VAL A 6 4.18 -16.78 -21.09
CA VAL A 6 3.09 -15.79 -21.08
C VAL A 6 2.29 -15.87 -22.38
N LEU A 7 2.96 -15.97 -23.53
CA LEU A 7 2.29 -16.15 -24.84
C LEU A 7 1.46 -17.45 -24.90
N LEU A 8 1.99 -18.57 -24.39
CA LEU A 8 1.26 -19.84 -24.35
C LEU A 8 0.00 -19.75 -23.47
N ALA A 9 0.10 -19.11 -22.30
CA ALA A 9 -1.04 -18.92 -21.40
C ALA A 9 -2.14 -18.08 -22.06
N ILE A 10 -1.78 -17.03 -22.78
CA ILE A 10 -2.72 -16.20 -23.54
C ILE A 10 -3.44 -17.04 -24.62
N ILE A 11 -2.71 -17.87 -25.37
CA ILE A 11 -3.30 -18.75 -26.40
C ILE A 11 -4.33 -19.72 -25.79
N ILE A 12 -4.02 -20.33 -24.65
CA ILE A 12 -4.92 -21.28 -23.96
C ILE A 12 -6.19 -20.57 -23.46
N VAL A 13 -6.06 -19.38 -22.88
CA VAL A 13 -7.20 -18.58 -22.43
C VAL A 13 -8.06 -18.16 -23.61
N CYS A 14 -7.46 -17.70 -24.71
CA CYS A 14 -8.19 -17.34 -25.93
C CYS A 14 -8.94 -18.53 -26.55
N ALA A 15 -8.31 -19.71 -26.61
CA ALA A 15 -8.95 -20.94 -27.09
C ALA A 15 -10.14 -21.35 -26.20
N GLY A 16 -9.99 -21.23 -24.88
CA GLY A 16 -11.07 -21.49 -23.92
C GLY A 16 -12.25 -20.53 -24.08
N ILE A 17 -11.98 -19.23 -24.28
CA ILE A 17 -13.02 -18.22 -24.52
C ILE A 17 -13.74 -18.49 -25.86
N MET A 18 -13.01 -18.83 -26.93
CA MET A 18 -13.62 -19.20 -28.21
C MET A 18 -14.54 -20.42 -28.07
N ALA A 19 -14.10 -21.47 -27.39
CA ALA A 19 -14.92 -22.65 -27.14
C ALA A 19 -16.18 -22.31 -26.32
N LEU A 20 -16.05 -21.44 -25.32
CA LEU A 20 -17.15 -20.98 -24.48
C LEU A 20 -18.19 -20.17 -25.29
N ILE A 21 -17.73 -19.28 -26.18
CA ILE A 21 -18.61 -18.54 -27.10
C ILE A 21 -19.32 -19.50 -28.05
N PHE A 22 -18.62 -20.48 -28.60
CA PHE A 22 -19.17 -21.45 -29.56
C PHE A 22 -20.30 -22.28 -28.92
N VAL A 23 -20.08 -22.79 -27.70
CA VAL A 23 -21.11 -23.54 -26.95
C VAL A 23 -22.29 -22.63 -26.58
N ARG A 24 -22.05 -21.37 -26.21
CA ARG A 24 -23.12 -20.42 -25.86
C ARG A 24 -23.94 -19.94 -27.07
N LYS A 25 -23.35 -19.85 -28.27
CA LYS A 25 -24.04 -19.40 -29.50
C LYS A 25 -24.61 -20.53 -30.35
N PHE A 26 -24.26 -21.78 -30.06
CA PHE A 26 -24.82 -22.96 -30.72
C PHE A 26 -26.37 -23.05 -30.74
N PRO A 27 -27.12 -22.56 -29.73
CA PRO A 27 -28.59 -22.63 -29.74
C PRO A 27 -29.27 -21.82 -30.85
N GLN A 28 -28.54 -20.92 -31.53
CA GLN A 28 -29.09 -20.03 -32.57
C GLN A 28 -29.00 -20.63 -33.99
N LEU A 29 -28.29 -21.75 -34.19
CA LEU A 29 -28.10 -22.40 -35.49
C LEU A 29 -29.15 -23.50 -35.79
N THR A 30 -30.13 -23.70 -34.93
CA THR A 30 -31.20 -24.71 -35.07
C THR A 30 -32.57 -24.12 -35.34
N LEU A 31 -32.64 -23.10 -36.21
CA LEU A 31 -33.89 -22.49 -36.67
C LEU A 31 -34.02 -22.67 -38.19
N ILE A 32 -34.64 -23.78 -38.58
CA ILE A 32 -35.48 -23.84 -39.78
C ILE A 32 -36.87 -24.20 -39.26
N GLU A 33 -37.77 -23.21 -39.29
CA GLU A 33 -39.20 -23.37 -39.03
C GLU A 33 -39.88 -23.97 -40.26
N THR A 34 -40.79 -24.92 -40.05
CA THR A 34 -41.97 -25.06 -40.90
C THR A 34 -43.17 -25.37 -40.02
N GLU A 35 -44.16 -24.51 -40.14
CA GLU A 35 -45.37 -24.32 -39.37
C GLU A 35 -46.37 -25.50 -39.42
N SER A 36 -47.42 -25.35 -38.59
CA SER A 36 -48.75 -26.01 -38.58
C SER A 36 -48.98 -27.24 -37.66
N MET A 37 -49.31 -26.93 -36.38
CA MET A 37 -50.46 -27.39 -35.54
C MET A 37 -50.95 -28.87 -35.56
N PRO A 38 -51.64 -29.40 -34.52
CA PRO A 38 -51.61 -29.17 -33.08
C PRO A 38 -51.72 -30.52 -32.30
N GLN A 39 -50.65 -31.09 -31.75
CA GLN A 39 -50.81 -32.13 -30.70
C GLN A 39 -49.50 -32.35 -29.92
N VAL A 40 -49.45 -31.73 -28.75
CA VAL A 40 -48.39 -31.88 -27.76
C VAL A 40 -48.53 -33.25 -27.11
N GLN A 41 -47.72 -34.23 -27.52
CA GLN A 41 -47.36 -35.39 -26.67
C GLN A 41 -46.11 -36.19 -27.11
N ASN A 42 -45.42 -35.82 -28.21
CA ASN A 42 -44.26 -36.58 -28.71
C ASN A 42 -42.88 -35.88 -28.61
N SER A 43 -42.79 -34.68 -28.04
CA SER A 43 -41.53 -33.93 -27.90
C SER A 43 -40.73 -34.26 -26.62
N ALA A 44 -41.37 -34.81 -25.58
CA ALA A 44 -40.69 -35.23 -24.34
C ALA A 44 -39.96 -36.58 -24.47
N ARG A 45 -40.53 -37.56 -25.21
CA ARG A 45 -39.90 -38.87 -25.41
C ARG A 45 -38.71 -38.83 -26.38
N LYS A 46 -38.72 -37.96 -27.39
CA LYS A 46 -37.55 -37.77 -28.28
C LYS A 46 -36.38 -37.05 -27.60
N LYS A 47 -36.63 -36.10 -26.67
CA LYS A 47 -35.57 -35.49 -25.85
C LYS A 47 -34.92 -36.50 -24.90
N GLN A 48 -35.71 -37.34 -24.23
CA GLN A 48 -35.18 -38.41 -23.37
C GLN A 48 -34.35 -39.44 -24.15
N ILE A 49 -34.78 -39.84 -25.35
CA ILE A 49 -34.02 -40.79 -26.19
C ILE A 49 -32.72 -40.15 -26.74
N MET A 50 -32.72 -38.84 -26.99
CA MET A 50 -31.53 -38.13 -27.48
C MET A 50 -30.50 -37.90 -26.36
N ASP A 51 -30.93 -37.52 -25.15
CA ASP A 51 -30.08 -37.43 -23.95
C ASP A 51 -29.52 -38.81 -23.53
N GLU A 52 -30.31 -39.88 -23.68
CA GLU A 52 -29.85 -41.24 -23.41
C GLU A 52 -28.82 -41.76 -24.43
N ARG A 53 -28.83 -41.29 -25.69
CA ARG A 53 -27.83 -41.70 -26.71
C ARG A 53 -26.54 -40.90 -26.60
N VAL A 54 -26.63 -39.59 -26.33
CA VAL A 54 -25.47 -38.72 -26.12
C VAL A 54 -24.74 -39.09 -24.82
N SER A 55 -25.46 -39.35 -23.72
CA SER A 55 -24.85 -39.76 -22.46
C SER A 55 -24.17 -41.13 -22.53
N ARG A 56 -24.65 -42.05 -23.40
CA ARG A 56 -24.01 -43.36 -23.63
C ARG A 56 -22.77 -43.27 -24.55
N ALA A 57 -22.80 -42.42 -25.58
CA ALA A 57 -21.61 -42.15 -26.41
C ALA A 57 -20.54 -41.36 -25.63
N ALA A 58 -20.95 -40.35 -24.85
CA ALA A 58 -20.07 -39.55 -24.01
C ALA A 58 -19.47 -40.37 -22.86
N LYS A 59 -20.22 -41.25 -22.19
CA LYS A 59 -19.66 -42.13 -21.14
C LYS A 59 -18.61 -43.10 -21.68
N LYS A 60 -18.75 -43.62 -22.90
CA LYS A 60 -17.72 -44.49 -23.51
C LYS A 60 -16.47 -43.70 -23.92
N PHE A 61 -16.62 -42.49 -24.46
CA PHE A 61 -15.49 -41.65 -24.81
C PHE A 61 -14.74 -41.13 -23.57
N VAL A 62 -15.46 -40.60 -22.57
CA VAL A 62 -14.90 -40.03 -21.33
C VAL A 62 -14.17 -41.10 -20.50
N VAL A 63 -14.73 -42.31 -20.34
CA VAL A 63 -14.08 -43.39 -19.56
C VAL A 63 -12.89 -44.00 -20.31
N GLY A 64 -12.88 -43.98 -21.65
CA GLY A 64 -11.75 -44.41 -22.47
C GLY A 64 -10.59 -43.42 -22.46
N THR A 65 -10.86 -42.12 -22.61
CA THR A 65 -9.82 -41.07 -22.60
C THR A 65 -9.25 -40.79 -21.21
N LEU A 66 -10.05 -40.93 -20.14
CA LEU A 66 -9.55 -40.77 -18.76
C LEU A 66 -8.54 -41.86 -18.36
N LYS A 67 -8.64 -43.08 -18.90
CA LYS A 67 -7.64 -44.14 -18.64
C LYS A 67 -6.29 -43.82 -19.28
N PHE A 68 -6.28 -43.24 -20.49
CA PHE A 68 -5.06 -42.88 -21.21
C PHE A 68 -4.42 -41.57 -20.71
N LEU A 69 -5.21 -40.63 -20.21
CA LEU A 69 -4.73 -39.40 -19.56
C LEU A 69 -4.34 -39.61 -18.08
N SER A 70 -4.77 -40.70 -17.43
CA SER A 70 -4.40 -41.00 -16.05
C SER A 70 -2.89 -41.02 -15.78
N PRO A 71 -2.01 -41.65 -16.61
CA PRO A 71 -0.56 -41.59 -16.37
C PRO A 71 0.01 -40.18 -16.61
N LEU A 72 -0.61 -39.37 -17.46
CA LEU A 72 -0.13 -38.04 -17.79
C LEU A 72 -0.51 -37.02 -16.71
N VAL A 73 -1.72 -37.13 -16.15
CA VAL A 73 -2.21 -36.30 -15.04
C VAL A 73 -1.45 -36.64 -13.76
N THR A 74 -1.14 -37.91 -13.48
CA THR A 74 -0.31 -38.27 -12.32
C THR A 74 1.14 -37.79 -12.49
N ARG A 75 1.74 -37.91 -13.68
CA ARG A 75 3.08 -37.34 -13.96
C ARG A 75 3.11 -35.81 -13.92
N LEU A 76 2.06 -35.14 -14.39
CA LEU A 76 1.92 -33.69 -14.28
C LEU A 76 1.75 -33.28 -12.81
N ARG A 77 0.93 -33.99 -12.04
CA ARG A 77 0.77 -33.76 -10.59
C ARG A 77 2.09 -33.94 -9.85
N ASP A 78 2.87 -34.98 -10.15
CA ASP A 78 4.15 -35.22 -9.47
C ASP A 78 5.23 -34.24 -9.91
N SER A 79 5.21 -33.79 -11.16
CA SER A 79 6.11 -32.73 -11.65
C SER A 79 5.74 -31.38 -11.06
N PHE A 80 4.46 -31.07 -10.94
CA PHE A 80 3.96 -29.86 -10.26
C PHE A 80 4.25 -29.92 -8.76
N ARG A 81 4.13 -31.09 -8.13
CA ARG A 81 4.50 -31.31 -6.74
C ARG A 81 6.00 -31.11 -6.53
N ARG A 82 6.85 -31.56 -7.47
CA ARG A 82 8.29 -31.29 -7.46
C ARG A 82 8.62 -29.82 -7.69
N LEU A 83 7.92 -29.15 -8.61
CA LEU A 83 8.10 -27.73 -8.89
C LEU A 83 7.69 -26.87 -7.69
N VAL A 84 6.53 -27.15 -7.11
CA VAL A 84 6.05 -26.51 -5.87
C VAL A 84 6.97 -26.85 -4.70
N HIS A 85 7.47 -28.09 -4.61
CA HIS A 85 8.51 -28.41 -3.62
C HIS A 85 9.79 -27.62 -3.88
N HIS A 86 10.20 -27.41 -5.12
CA HIS A 86 11.42 -26.67 -5.42
C HIS A 86 11.28 -25.17 -5.13
N LEU A 87 10.13 -24.60 -5.48
CA LEU A 87 9.78 -23.22 -5.16
C LEU A 87 9.66 -23.01 -3.65
N THR A 88 9.04 -23.93 -2.93
CA THR A 88 8.98 -23.88 -1.45
C THR A 88 10.33 -24.18 -0.79
N THR A 89 11.22 -24.97 -1.41
CA THR A 89 12.59 -25.15 -0.91
C THR A 89 13.45 -23.91 -1.13
N LEU A 90 13.25 -23.16 -2.22
CA LEU A 90 13.90 -21.87 -2.45
C LEU A 90 13.39 -20.82 -1.45
N ASP A 91 12.06 -20.72 -1.27
CA ASP A 91 11.47 -19.88 -0.22
C ASP A 91 11.98 -20.28 1.18
N ARG A 92 12.15 -21.58 1.43
CA ARG A 92 12.82 -22.08 2.64
C ARG A 92 14.29 -21.73 2.70
N GLN A 93 15.06 -21.74 1.61
CA GLN A 93 16.48 -21.34 1.66
C GLN A 93 16.66 -19.85 2.00
N PHE A 94 15.71 -19.00 1.60
CA PHE A 94 15.66 -17.61 2.05
C PHE A 94 15.07 -17.45 3.47
N LYS A 95 14.13 -18.32 3.89
CA LYS A 95 13.56 -18.36 5.27
C LYS A 95 14.38 -19.16 6.29
N ASN A 96 15.39 -19.93 5.86
CA ASN A 96 16.22 -20.82 6.68
C ASN A 96 17.48 -20.14 7.23
N GLU A 97 17.57 -18.81 7.16
CA GLU A 97 18.26 -18.14 8.26
C GLU A 97 17.54 -18.59 9.54
N GLN A 98 18.21 -19.41 10.37
CA GLN A 98 17.67 -19.86 11.65
C GLN A 98 16.98 -18.67 12.31
N PRO A 99 15.75 -18.82 12.86
CA PRO A 99 15.07 -17.70 13.48
C PRO A 99 15.99 -17.16 14.58
N LEU A 100 16.65 -16.05 14.27
CA LEU A 100 17.61 -15.41 15.15
C LEU A 100 16.89 -15.21 16.48
N LYS A 101 17.55 -15.58 17.59
CA LYS A 101 17.03 -15.23 18.91
C LYS A 101 16.74 -13.71 18.91
N PRO A 102 15.67 -13.24 19.57
CA PRO A 102 15.30 -11.82 19.54
C PRO A 102 16.48 -10.86 19.79
N GLU A 103 17.36 -11.20 20.73
CA GLU A 103 18.61 -10.46 21.00
C GLU A 103 19.59 -10.47 19.82
N GLN A 104 19.78 -11.60 19.16
CA GLN A 104 20.68 -11.70 18.00
C GLN A 104 20.13 -10.93 16.81
N ARG A 105 18.79 -10.91 16.65
CA ARG A 105 18.10 -10.09 15.65
C ARG A 105 18.32 -8.61 15.93
N GLN A 106 18.10 -8.15 17.16
CA GLN A 106 18.33 -6.76 17.54
C GLN A 106 19.80 -6.35 17.34
N ASN A 107 20.74 -7.18 17.77
CA ASN A 107 22.17 -6.95 17.55
C ASN A 107 22.56 -6.88 16.06
N ARG A 108 21.86 -7.60 15.18
CA ARG A 108 22.06 -7.50 13.74
C ARG A 108 21.51 -6.16 13.22
N ILE A 109 20.31 -5.77 13.63
CA ILE A 109 19.69 -4.48 13.29
C ILE A 109 20.61 -3.33 13.69
N ASP A 110 21.06 -3.29 14.95
CA ASP A 110 21.91 -2.21 15.47
C ASP A 110 23.25 -2.11 14.72
N ARG A 111 23.85 -3.25 14.36
CA ARG A 111 25.08 -3.27 13.56
C ARG A 111 24.86 -2.72 12.16
N LEU A 112 23.76 -3.10 11.50
CA LEU A 112 23.43 -2.61 10.16
C LEU A 112 23.11 -1.11 10.18
N ARG A 113 22.33 -0.63 11.15
CA ARG A 113 22.05 0.81 11.34
C ARG A 113 23.32 1.62 11.60
N LYS A 114 24.20 1.16 12.50
CA LYS A 114 25.50 1.81 12.74
C LYS A 114 26.38 1.85 11.50
N SER A 115 26.37 0.77 10.71
CA SER A 115 27.10 0.73 9.43
C SER A 115 26.52 1.73 8.44
N ALA A 116 25.19 1.80 8.31
CA ALA A 116 24.50 2.77 7.47
C ALA A 116 24.84 4.21 7.90
N ALA A 117 24.81 4.52 9.19
CA ALA A 117 25.17 5.85 9.71
C ALA A 117 26.60 6.26 9.32
N LYS A 118 27.59 5.36 9.45
CA LYS A 118 28.96 5.61 8.98
C LYS A 118 29.06 5.83 7.48
N LEU A 119 28.24 5.13 6.69
CA LEU A 119 28.20 5.32 5.24
C LEU A 119 27.59 6.68 4.87
N VAL A 120 26.62 7.18 5.64
CA VAL A 120 26.07 8.53 5.49
C VAL A 120 27.14 9.58 5.78
N GLU A 121 27.93 9.42 6.85
CA GLU A 121 29.07 10.30 7.16
C GLU A 121 30.13 10.32 6.05
N GLN A 122 30.28 9.20 5.32
CA GLN A 122 31.16 9.07 4.16
C GLN A 122 30.52 9.52 2.83
N GLU A 123 29.31 10.10 2.88
CA GLU A 123 28.51 10.51 1.72
C GLU A 123 28.13 9.36 0.75
N LYS A 124 28.27 8.12 1.20
CA LYS A 124 27.90 6.90 0.44
C LYS A 124 26.43 6.56 0.62
N PHE A 125 25.55 7.48 0.27
CA PHE A 125 24.11 7.38 0.55
C PHE A 125 23.44 6.13 -0.06
N GLY A 126 23.86 5.71 -1.26
CA GLY A 126 23.30 4.52 -1.91
C GLY A 126 23.67 3.22 -1.19
N GLU A 127 24.84 3.15 -0.57
CA GLU A 127 25.23 1.98 0.23
C GLU A 127 24.54 2.00 1.61
N ALA A 128 24.38 3.19 2.21
CA ALA A 128 23.61 3.37 3.43
C ALA A 128 22.16 2.92 3.25
N GLU A 129 21.50 3.36 2.16
CA GLU A 129 20.13 2.98 1.80
C GLU A 129 20.02 1.45 1.67
N LYS A 130 20.96 0.79 0.98
CA LYS A 130 20.99 -0.67 0.86
C LYS A 130 21.08 -1.37 2.22
N LYS A 131 21.89 -0.85 3.14
CA LYS A 131 22.05 -1.41 4.49
C LYS A 131 20.78 -1.29 5.33
N LEU A 132 20.03 -0.21 5.17
CA LEU A 132 18.74 -0.03 5.83
C LEU A 132 17.66 -0.93 5.22
N ILE A 133 17.59 -1.03 3.88
CA ILE A 133 16.65 -1.92 3.18
C ILE A 133 16.92 -3.39 3.52
N GLU A 134 18.19 -3.78 3.71
CA GLU A 134 18.57 -5.12 4.18
C GLU A 134 17.87 -5.49 5.50
N ILE A 135 17.63 -4.52 6.39
CA ILE A 135 16.91 -4.77 7.64
C ILE A 135 15.43 -5.08 7.36
N LEU A 136 14.82 -4.32 6.45
CA LEU A 136 13.41 -4.47 6.10
C LEU A 136 13.09 -5.82 5.44
N THR A 137 14.08 -6.55 4.90
CA THR A 137 13.84 -7.88 4.33
C THR A 137 13.55 -8.95 5.38
N PHE A 138 13.92 -8.72 6.64
CA PHE A 138 13.69 -9.65 7.76
C PHE A 138 12.95 -9.03 8.94
N ASP A 139 12.75 -7.71 8.94
CA ASP A 139 11.94 -6.95 9.89
C ASP A 139 11.16 -5.84 9.15
N GLU A 140 10.09 -6.23 8.46
CA GLU A 140 9.34 -5.41 7.51
C GLU A 140 8.69 -4.15 8.10
N MET A 141 8.44 -4.15 9.41
CA MET A 141 7.71 -3.09 10.12
C MET A 141 8.60 -2.30 11.09
N ASN A 142 9.93 -2.38 10.92
CA ASN A 142 10.87 -1.73 11.83
C ASN A 142 10.78 -0.19 11.74
N GLU A 143 10.15 0.41 12.73
CA GLU A 143 9.85 1.85 12.78
C GLU A 143 11.09 2.73 12.72
N ASP A 144 12.15 2.30 13.42
CA ASP A 144 13.41 3.03 13.45
C ASP A 144 14.10 3.07 12.08
N VAL A 145 14.04 1.97 11.33
CA VAL A 145 14.63 1.90 9.99
C VAL A 145 13.86 2.77 9.00
N TYR A 146 12.53 2.81 9.08
CA TYR A 146 11.75 3.75 8.27
C TYR A 146 12.08 5.21 8.63
N ARG A 147 12.33 5.51 9.91
CA ARG A 147 12.76 6.85 10.33
C ARG A 147 14.13 7.21 9.73
N ASP A 148 15.11 6.33 9.86
CA ASP A 148 16.46 6.51 9.29
C ASP A 148 16.41 6.69 7.76
N LEU A 149 15.58 5.88 7.06
CA LEU A 149 15.37 6.01 5.61
C LEU A 149 14.70 7.34 5.25
N GLY A 150 13.69 7.76 6.02
CA GLY A 150 13.00 9.02 5.81
C GLY A 150 13.95 10.22 5.93
N GLU A 151 14.81 10.21 6.95
CA GLU A 151 15.85 11.22 7.16
C GLU A 151 16.89 11.22 6.03
N LEU A 152 17.36 10.03 5.62
CA LEU A 152 18.28 9.88 4.50
C LEU A 152 17.69 10.41 3.19
N TYR A 153 16.42 10.11 2.91
CA TYR A 153 15.75 10.58 1.70
C TYR A 153 15.48 12.09 1.73
N LEU A 154 15.12 12.64 2.88
CA LEU A 154 14.99 14.07 3.08
C LEU A 154 16.34 14.78 2.85
N PHE A 155 17.42 14.28 3.46
CA PHE A 155 18.77 14.83 3.32
C PHE A 155 19.25 14.81 1.87
N THR A 156 19.00 13.71 1.17
CA THR A 156 19.36 13.53 -0.25
C THR A 156 18.35 14.14 -1.22
N LYS A 157 17.35 14.88 -0.72
CA LYS A 157 16.31 15.57 -1.51
C LYS A 157 15.48 14.64 -2.40
N LYS A 158 15.35 13.36 -2.02
CA LYS A 158 14.49 12.36 -2.68
C LYS A 158 13.06 12.47 -2.11
N TRP A 159 12.38 13.59 -2.42
CA TRP A 159 11.12 13.98 -1.77
C TRP A 159 10.01 12.94 -1.86
N ASP A 160 9.80 12.33 -3.04
CA ASP A 160 8.72 11.35 -3.22
C ASP A 160 8.93 10.11 -2.34
N ARG A 161 10.16 9.59 -2.31
CA ARG A 161 10.53 8.46 -1.45
C ARG A 161 10.42 8.81 0.03
N ALA A 162 10.87 9.99 0.42
CA ALA A 162 10.74 10.47 1.80
C ALA A 162 9.26 10.55 2.22
N ARG A 163 8.40 11.10 1.35
CA ARG A 163 6.96 11.24 1.58
C ARG A 163 6.32 9.87 1.79
N GLU A 164 6.57 8.91 0.90
CA GLU A 164 6.05 7.54 1.01
C GLU A 164 6.56 6.84 2.28
N THR A 165 7.84 7.01 2.61
CA THR A 165 8.49 6.39 3.77
C THR A 165 7.86 6.89 5.08
N TYR A 166 7.72 8.20 5.25
CA TYR A 166 7.04 8.76 6.42
C TYR A 166 5.55 8.44 6.43
N ALA A 167 4.87 8.44 5.28
CA ALA A 167 3.47 8.04 5.21
C ALA A 167 3.28 6.60 5.71
N PHE A 168 4.15 5.68 5.29
CA PHE A 168 4.11 4.30 5.77
C PHE A 168 4.36 4.23 7.28
N LEU A 169 5.41 4.89 7.78
CA LEU A 169 5.73 4.94 9.21
C LEU A 169 4.54 5.44 10.06
N ILE A 170 3.88 6.51 9.61
CA ILE A 170 2.67 7.03 10.27
C ILE A 170 1.57 5.98 10.33
N ARG A 171 1.33 5.22 9.25
CA ARG A 171 0.33 4.12 9.26
C ARG A 171 0.67 3.05 10.29
N VAL A 172 1.96 2.69 10.39
CA VAL A 172 2.43 1.70 11.38
C VAL A 172 2.17 2.20 12.79
N LEU A 173 2.60 3.44 13.09
CA LEU A 173 2.47 4.04 14.41
C LEU A 173 1.01 4.25 14.82
N VAL A 174 0.18 4.81 13.96
CA VAL A 174 -1.25 5.02 14.24
C VAL A 174 -1.97 3.68 14.48
N ARG A 175 -1.63 2.64 13.71
CA ARG A 175 -2.18 1.30 13.94
C ARG A 175 -1.72 0.73 15.27
N ARG A 176 -0.43 0.84 15.61
CA ARG A 176 0.15 0.28 16.83
C ARG A 176 -0.35 0.99 18.09
N LEU A 177 -0.34 2.32 18.09
CA LEU A 177 -0.59 3.13 19.27
C LEU A 177 -2.08 3.44 19.45
N CYS A 178 -2.80 3.72 18.36
CA CYS A 178 -4.21 4.06 18.42
C CYS A 178 -5.16 2.94 17.96
N GLY A 179 -4.66 1.83 17.40
CA GLY A 179 -5.52 0.74 16.92
C GLY A 179 -6.37 1.09 15.69
N GLN A 180 -6.05 2.17 14.98
CA GLN A 180 -6.92 2.72 13.92
C GLN A 180 -6.36 2.55 12.51
N SER A 181 -7.27 2.51 11.54
CA SER A 181 -6.95 2.73 10.13
C SER A 181 -6.85 4.23 9.82
N VAL A 182 -5.93 4.61 8.93
CA VAL A 182 -5.85 5.98 8.41
C VAL A 182 -6.75 6.19 7.19
N THR A 183 -7.03 7.44 6.86
CA THR A 183 -7.62 7.90 5.60
C THR A 183 -6.67 8.90 4.93
N GLU A 184 -6.80 9.10 3.61
CA GLU A 184 -6.00 10.10 2.89
C GLU A 184 -6.66 11.47 2.90
N SER A 185 -5.90 12.51 3.24
CA SER A 185 -6.27 13.91 3.02
C SER A 185 -5.06 14.63 2.46
N HIS A 186 -5.16 15.17 1.24
CA HIS A 186 -4.03 15.80 0.53
C HIS A 186 -2.77 14.89 0.47
N GLY A 187 -2.97 13.58 0.28
CA GLY A 187 -1.88 12.59 0.28
C GLY A 187 -1.25 12.32 1.65
N VAL A 188 -1.85 12.84 2.73
CA VAL A 188 -1.41 12.61 4.11
C VAL A 188 -2.29 11.53 4.74
N PRO A 189 -1.70 10.47 5.34
CA PRO A 189 -2.44 9.42 6.03
C PRO A 189 -2.89 9.91 7.42
N VAL A 190 -4.07 10.53 7.49
CA VAL A 190 -4.64 11.08 8.73
C VAL A 190 -5.50 10.06 9.47
N PRO A 191 -5.51 10.03 10.82
CA PRO A 191 -6.43 9.18 11.58
C PRO A 191 -7.89 9.51 11.27
N LYS A 192 -8.77 8.51 11.28
CA LYS A 192 -10.21 8.73 11.15
C LYS A 192 -10.73 9.51 12.36
N ARG A 193 -11.33 10.68 12.13
CA ARG A 193 -11.71 11.62 13.20
C ARG A 193 -12.74 11.07 14.18
N GLU A 194 -13.68 10.26 13.72
CA GLU A 194 -14.71 9.66 14.57
C GLU A 194 -14.10 8.78 15.66
N SER A 195 -13.02 8.06 15.33
CA SER A 195 -12.32 7.20 16.27
C SER A 195 -11.20 7.93 17.03
N PHE A 196 -10.61 9.00 16.47
CA PHE A 196 -9.45 9.69 17.05
C PHE A 196 -9.64 10.04 18.53
N ALA A 197 -10.81 10.55 18.91
CA ALA A 197 -11.13 10.93 20.29
C ALA A 197 -11.27 9.73 21.25
N GLU A 198 -11.50 8.52 20.74
CA GLU A 198 -11.74 7.32 21.56
C GLU A 198 -10.45 6.58 21.92
N THR A 199 -9.44 6.55 21.03
CA THR A 199 -8.20 5.80 21.29
C THR A 199 -6.91 6.60 21.19
N CYS A 200 -6.88 7.75 20.51
CA CYS A 200 -5.72 8.64 20.57
C CYS A 200 -6.02 9.81 21.52
N VAL A 201 -5.39 9.86 22.68
CA VAL A 201 -5.52 11.02 23.58
C VAL A 201 -4.53 12.11 23.16
N ALA A 202 -5.04 13.29 22.88
CA ALA A 202 -4.23 14.48 22.62
C ALA A 202 -3.36 14.82 23.84
N GLY A 203 -2.07 15.05 23.62
CA GLY A 203 -1.09 15.36 24.67
C GLY A 203 -0.55 14.15 25.43
N ALA A 204 -0.97 12.93 25.10
CA ALA A 204 -0.41 11.73 25.74
C ALA A 204 1.06 11.53 25.32
N PRO A 205 1.98 11.23 26.26
CA PRO A 205 3.39 11.03 25.96
C PRO A 205 3.64 9.93 24.93
N GLU A 206 2.87 8.83 24.97
CA GLU A 206 2.97 7.75 23.98
C GLU A 206 2.67 8.19 22.53
N HIS A 207 1.94 9.30 22.33
CA HIS A 207 1.56 9.79 21.01
C HIS A 207 2.48 10.91 20.47
N ALA A 208 3.47 11.35 21.25
CA ALA A 208 4.45 12.35 20.81
C ALA A 208 5.23 11.88 19.58
N GLU A 209 5.49 10.57 19.47
CA GLU A 209 6.15 9.99 18.30
C GLU A 209 5.31 10.18 17.03
N ILE A 210 3.99 10.00 17.11
CA ILE A 210 3.09 10.20 15.96
C ILE A 210 3.13 11.68 15.52
N ALA A 211 3.05 12.59 16.49
CA ALA A 211 3.09 14.03 16.22
C ALA A 211 4.38 14.43 15.50
N ARG A 212 5.53 13.88 15.95
CA ARG A 212 6.83 14.08 15.33
C ARG A 212 6.88 13.56 13.89
N GLU A 213 6.37 12.35 13.63
CA GLU A 213 6.43 11.82 12.26
C GLU A 213 5.50 12.58 11.29
N PHE A 214 4.36 13.08 11.75
CA PHE A 214 3.55 14.01 10.94
C PHE A 214 4.29 15.32 10.67
N ALA A 215 5.09 15.83 11.60
CA ALA A 215 5.89 17.04 11.40
C ALA A 215 7.03 16.79 10.40
N ASN A 216 7.69 15.62 10.47
CA ASN A 216 8.71 15.19 9.50
C ASN A 216 8.11 15.04 8.09
N PHE A 217 6.96 14.39 7.97
CA PHE A 217 6.22 14.30 6.72
C PHE A 217 5.91 15.71 6.16
N SER A 218 5.45 16.61 7.02
CA SER A 218 5.13 17.99 6.62
C SER A 218 6.34 18.77 6.16
N HIS A 219 7.51 18.52 6.76
CA HIS A 219 8.77 19.10 6.32
C HIS A 219 9.15 18.62 4.91
N VAL A 220 8.99 17.33 4.61
CA VAL A 220 9.17 16.80 3.25
C VAL A 220 8.23 17.51 2.26
N CYS A 221 6.94 17.61 2.60
CA CYS A 221 5.96 18.27 1.74
C CYS A 221 6.30 19.74 1.50
N SER A 222 6.72 20.46 2.54
CA SER A 222 7.17 21.86 2.46
C SER A 222 8.39 22.00 1.55
N ALA A 223 9.38 21.11 1.69
CA ALA A 223 10.56 21.09 0.82
C ALA A 223 10.23 20.79 -0.65
N SER A 224 9.13 20.07 -0.90
CA SER A 224 8.57 19.82 -2.24
C SER A 224 7.56 20.87 -2.73
N ASN A 225 7.35 21.97 -1.99
CA ASN A 225 6.33 23.01 -2.25
C ASN A 225 4.87 22.52 -2.23
N ASP A 226 4.60 21.35 -1.64
CA ASP A 226 3.24 20.86 -1.39
C ASP A 226 2.72 21.41 -0.06
N TRP A 227 2.37 22.69 -0.07
CA TRP A 227 1.92 23.40 1.13
C TRP A 227 0.57 22.90 1.64
N GLY A 228 -0.29 22.37 0.76
CA GLY A 228 -1.55 21.74 1.14
C GLY A 228 -1.32 20.53 2.05
N ALA A 229 -0.49 19.59 1.61
CA ALA A 229 -0.13 18.42 2.42
C ALA A 229 0.64 18.81 3.70
N ALA A 230 1.57 19.78 3.61
CA ALA A 230 2.31 20.26 4.78
C ALA A 230 1.39 20.81 5.88
N LYS A 231 0.40 21.63 5.52
CA LYS A 231 -0.59 22.15 6.49
C LYS A 231 -1.42 21.04 7.11
N VAL A 232 -1.84 20.04 6.33
CA VAL A 232 -2.62 18.90 6.85
C VAL A 232 -1.79 18.09 7.85
N GLY A 233 -0.53 17.79 7.52
CA GLY A 233 0.37 17.08 8.42
C GLY A 233 0.61 17.85 9.71
N LEU A 234 0.93 19.15 9.64
CA LEU A 234 1.16 20.00 10.83
C LEU A 234 -0.09 20.17 11.69
N LYS A 235 -1.27 20.32 11.07
CA LYS A 235 -2.54 20.33 11.79
C LYS A 235 -2.77 19.01 12.53
N THR A 236 -2.41 17.89 11.90
CA THR A 236 -2.48 16.58 12.53
C THR A 236 -1.46 16.45 13.66
N SER A 237 -0.20 16.88 13.49
CA SER A 237 0.77 16.97 14.59
C SER A 237 0.23 17.77 15.78
N LEU A 238 -0.41 18.91 15.52
CA LEU A 238 -1.02 19.77 16.55
C LEU A 238 -2.30 19.18 17.16
N SER A 239 -2.91 18.16 16.56
CA SER A 239 -3.98 17.42 17.24
C SER A 239 -3.44 16.47 18.31
N PHE A 240 -2.21 15.98 18.13
CA PHE A 240 -1.50 15.18 19.13
C PHE A 240 -0.73 16.03 20.13
N GLU A 241 -0.13 17.15 19.71
CA GLU A 241 0.58 18.10 20.58
C GLU A 241 0.06 19.54 20.38
N PRO A 242 -1.09 19.91 20.99
CA PRO A 242 -1.77 21.19 20.73
C PRO A 242 -0.97 22.45 21.08
N SER A 243 -0.06 22.32 22.04
CA SER A 243 0.74 23.41 22.61
C SER A 243 2.22 23.31 22.20
N ASN A 244 2.56 22.61 21.12
CA ASN A 244 3.94 22.56 20.64
C ASN A 244 4.26 23.83 19.81
N PRO A 245 5.12 24.75 20.32
CA PRO A 245 5.40 26.00 19.63
C PRO A 245 6.13 25.82 18.30
N ARG A 246 6.92 24.75 18.15
CA ARG A 246 7.63 24.45 16.89
C ARG A 246 6.65 24.08 15.79
N TYR A 247 5.65 23.25 16.07
CA TYR A 247 4.65 22.87 15.06
C TYR A 247 3.74 24.04 14.70
N LEU A 248 3.44 24.93 15.66
CA LEU A 248 2.72 26.17 15.40
C LEU A 248 3.54 27.13 14.51
N ASP A 249 4.84 27.32 14.80
CA ASP A 249 5.75 28.13 13.97
C ASP A 249 5.77 27.62 12.52
N LEU A 250 5.97 26.31 12.33
CA LEU A 250 5.95 25.67 11.02
C LEU A 250 4.60 25.79 10.31
N LEU A 251 3.48 25.73 11.06
CA LEU A 251 2.15 25.87 10.48
C LEU A 251 1.90 27.30 9.98
N VAL A 252 2.34 28.31 10.75
CA VAL A 252 2.26 29.71 10.30
C VAL A 252 3.03 29.90 9.01
N GLU A 253 4.27 29.40 8.95
CA GLU A 253 5.11 29.44 7.75
C GLU A 253 4.43 28.76 6.56
N ALA A 254 3.93 27.53 6.73
CA ALA A 254 3.24 26.80 5.67
C ALA A 254 1.98 27.53 5.17
N CYS A 255 1.21 28.17 6.07
CA CYS A 255 0.06 28.98 5.69
C CYS A 255 0.46 30.25 4.92
N ILE A 256 1.55 30.92 5.31
CA ILE A 256 2.09 32.08 4.59
C ILE A 256 2.51 31.66 3.17
N MET A 257 3.25 30.56 3.05
CA MET A 257 3.74 30.06 1.76
C MET A 257 2.59 29.60 0.84
N ASP A 258 1.49 29.10 1.39
CA ASP A 258 0.28 28.76 0.63
C ASP A 258 -0.61 29.98 0.29
N GLY A 259 -0.33 31.16 0.87
CA GLY A 259 -1.18 32.34 0.77
C GLY A 259 -2.51 32.22 1.52
N ASP A 260 -2.58 31.35 2.54
CA ASP A 260 -3.76 31.11 3.37
C ASP A 260 -3.76 32.04 4.59
N LYS A 261 -4.11 33.31 4.34
CA LYS A 261 -4.02 34.40 5.32
C LYS A 261 -4.80 34.11 6.60
N ASP A 262 -6.03 33.63 6.49
CA ASP A 262 -6.89 33.38 7.65
C ASP A 262 -6.33 32.30 8.58
N ARG A 263 -5.86 31.18 7.99
CA ARG A 263 -5.24 30.12 8.79
C ARG A 263 -3.88 30.55 9.35
N ALA A 264 -3.13 31.39 8.64
CA ALA A 264 -1.88 31.95 9.15
C ALA A 264 -2.14 32.82 10.39
N ILE A 265 -3.16 33.69 10.37
CA ILE A 265 -3.57 34.50 11.53
C ILE A 265 -3.96 33.59 12.69
N ALA A 266 -4.84 32.62 12.46
CA ALA A 266 -5.30 31.72 13.52
C ALA A 266 -4.16 30.90 14.15
N ALA A 267 -3.20 30.44 13.35
CA ALA A 267 -2.02 29.72 13.86
C ALA A 267 -1.07 30.66 14.62
N LEU A 268 -0.89 31.90 14.17
CA LEU A 268 -0.04 32.89 14.83
C LEU A 268 -0.60 33.29 16.20
N GLU A 269 -1.92 33.49 16.31
CA GLU A 269 -2.56 33.78 17.59
C GLU A 269 -2.36 32.64 18.60
N ARG A 270 -2.48 31.39 18.16
CA ARG A 270 -2.15 30.24 19.01
C ARG A 270 -0.67 30.22 19.42
N LEU A 271 0.24 30.53 18.49
CA LEU A 271 1.67 30.61 18.77
C LEU A 271 1.99 31.68 19.81
N ARG A 272 1.33 32.83 19.76
CA ARG A 272 1.47 33.91 20.76
C ARG A 272 1.06 33.47 22.15
N VAL A 273 -0.03 32.71 22.26
CA VAL A 273 -0.51 32.20 23.56
C VAL A 273 0.47 31.18 24.14
N VAL A 274 0.98 30.27 23.32
CA VAL A 274 1.85 29.17 23.75
C VAL A 274 3.30 29.62 23.96
N ASN A 275 3.78 30.60 23.19
CA ASN A 275 5.14 31.12 23.27
C ASN A 275 5.18 32.64 22.98
N PRO A 276 4.78 33.47 23.97
CA PRO A 276 4.75 34.93 23.84
C PRO A 276 6.12 35.55 23.54
N GLU A 277 7.20 34.93 24.03
CA GLU A 277 8.58 35.40 23.90
C GLU A 277 9.23 35.01 22.55
N ASN A 278 8.46 34.43 21.62
CA ASN A 278 8.98 34.05 20.32
C ASN A 278 9.37 35.30 19.51
N GLN A 279 10.67 35.49 19.32
CA GLN A 279 11.26 36.63 18.60
C GLN A 279 10.74 36.79 17.16
N LYS A 280 10.22 35.72 16.55
CA LYS A 280 9.68 35.74 15.18
C LYS A 280 8.27 36.30 15.08
N LEU A 281 7.53 36.46 16.17
CA LEU A 281 6.10 36.82 16.14
C LEU A 281 5.82 38.09 15.34
N ARG A 282 6.66 39.12 15.48
CA ARG A 282 6.52 40.38 14.74
C ARG A 282 6.73 40.18 13.24
N VAL A 283 7.81 39.47 12.87
CA VAL A 283 8.17 39.19 11.47
C VAL A 283 7.09 38.34 10.79
N LEU A 284 6.56 37.33 11.48
CA LEU A 284 5.46 36.51 10.98
C LEU A 284 4.19 37.34 10.77
N GLN A 285 3.86 38.24 11.71
CA GLN A 285 2.71 39.13 11.57
C GLN A 285 2.84 40.05 10.35
N GLU A 286 3.99 40.68 10.16
CA GLU A 286 4.28 41.56 9.02
C GLU A 286 4.11 40.79 7.69
N ARG A 287 4.65 39.57 7.61
CA ARG A 287 4.52 38.70 6.42
C ARG A 287 3.08 38.32 6.12
N ILE A 288 2.26 38.03 7.15
CA ILE A 288 0.83 37.72 6.97
C ILE A 288 0.06 38.94 6.48
N LEU A 289 0.35 40.13 7.02
CA LEU A 289 -0.33 41.36 6.61
C LEU A 289 -0.07 41.68 5.13
N ALA A 290 1.14 41.42 4.66
CA ALA A 290 1.55 41.60 3.26
C ALA A 290 0.88 40.62 2.28
N LEU A 291 0.22 39.55 2.76
CA LEU A 291 -0.53 38.65 1.89
C LEU A 291 -1.81 39.32 1.39
N GLU A 292 -2.06 39.22 0.09
CA GLU A 292 -3.36 39.54 -0.48
C GLU A 292 -4.40 38.50 -0.02
N PRO A 293 -5.65 38.90 0.28
CA PRO A 293 -6.71 37.95 0.58
C PRO A 293 -6.96 37.08 -0.67
N LYS A 294 -6.98 35.75 -0.50
CA LYS A 294 -7.38 34.82 -1.57
C LYS A 294 -8.78 35.21 -2.04
N ARG A 295 -8.91 35.65 -3.29
CA ARG A 295 -10.21 35.79 -3.96
C ARG A 295 -10.75 34.37 -4.14
N GLU A 296 -11.89 34.09 -3.51
CA GLU A 296 -12.63 32.84 -3.66
C GLU A 296 -13.04 32.58 -5.12
#